data_AF-A0A1A7QH19-F1
#
_entry.id   AF-A0A1A7QH19-F1
#
_cell.length_a   1.000
_cell.length_b   1.000
_cell.length_c   1.000
_cell.angle_alpha   90.00
_cell.angle_beta   90.00
_cell.angle_gamma   90.00
#
_symmetry.space_group_name_H-M   'P 1'
#
loop_
_entity.id
_entity.type
_entity.pdbx_description
1 polymer ?
#
loop_
_entity_poly.entity_id
_entity_poly.type
_entity_poly.pdbx_seq_one_letter_code
_entity_poly.pdbx_strand_id
1 'polypeptide(L)'
;MTGIEGKMAELALRFSARARDERLTIAALFACQDRSGISERAHKLAGIAGMFGHPQITDAALRLEAAADGTGAMDEAAERLLDLLAEIETD
;
A
#
# COMPACT_ATOMS: atom_id res chain seq x y z
N MET A 1 19.96 -10.53 -20.77
CA MET A 1 19.08 -9.88 -19.77
C MET A 1 19.46 -8.43 -19.70
N THR A 2 18.60 -7.54 -20.19
CA THR A 2 18.92 -6.12 -20.27
C THR A 2 18.92 -5.52 -18.86
N GLY A 3 19.83 -4.60 -18.56
CA GLY A 3 20.05 -4.08 -17.19
C GLY A 3 18.87 -3.34 -16.55
N ILE A 4 17.75 -3.19 -17.26
CA ILE A 4 16.50 -2.59 -16.76
C ILE A 4 15.60 -3.67 -16.15
N GLU A 5 15.48 -4.84 -16.79
CA GLU A 5 14.65 -5.96 -16.30
C GLU A 5 15.16 -6.47 -14.94
N GLY A 6 16.48 -6.60 -14.78
CA GLY A 6 17.08 -7.03 -13.51
C GLY A 6 16.90 -6.02 -12.37
N LYS A 7 16.91 -4.71 -12.68
CA LYS A 7 16.64 -3.66 -11.69
C LYS A 7 15.17 -3.65 -11.28
N MET A 8 14.25 -3.86 -12.22
CA MET A 8 12.82 -3.95 -11.91
C MET A 8 12.49 -5.16 -11.06
N ALA A 9 13.13 -6.31 -11.32
CA ALA A 9 12.99 -7.50 -10.48
C ALA A 9 13.54 -7.29 -9.05
N GLU A 10 14.70 -6.65 -8.90
CA GLU A 10 15.25 -6.31 -7.57
C GLU A 10 14.33 -5.35 -6.80
N LEU A 11 13.75 -4.40 -7.51
CA LEU A 11 12.80 -3.43 -6.95
C LEU A 11 11.48 -4.08 -6.53
N ALA A 12 10.94 -4.99 -7.35
CA ALA A 12 9.76 -5.78 -7.00
C ALA A 12 9.99 -6.64 -5.76
N LEU A 13 11.16 -7.28 -5.64
CA LEU A 13 11.54 -8.06 -4.46
C LEU A 13 11.64 -7.19 -3.19
N ARG A 14 12.16 -5.96 -3.32
CA ARG A 14 12.17 -5.00 -2.20
C ARG A 14 10.76 -4.54 -1.85
N PHE A 15 9.89 -4.40 -2.83
CA PHE A 15 8.51 -4.01 -2.60
C PHE A 15 7.72 -5.12 -1.90
N SER A 16 7.85 -6.38 -2.30
CA SER A 16 7.19 -7.51 -1.62
C SER A 16 7.69 -7.66 -0.18
N ALA A 17 9.00 -7.54 0.05
CA ALA A 17 9.56 -7.52 1.40
C ALA A 17 8.98 -6.41 2.27
N ARG A 18 8.72 -5.23 1.67
CA ARG A 18 8.15 -4.07 2.36
C ARG A 18 6.63 -4.12 2.49
N ALA A 19 5.92 -4.78 1.58
CA ALA A 19 4.47 -4.87 1.56
C ALA A 19 3.92 -5.40 2.89
N ARG A 20 4.63 -6.35 3.51
CA ARG A 20 4.31 -6.88 4.83
C ARG A 20 4.38 -5.86 5.96
N ASP A 21 5.47 -5.12 6.04
CA ASP A 21 5.62 -4.08 7.06
C ASP A 21 4.58 -2.97 6.87
N GLU A 22 4.30 -2.58 5.61
CA GLU A 22 3.26 -1.58 5.32
C GLU A 22 1.87 -2.11 5.70
N ARG A 23 1.56 -3.38 5.42
CA ARG A 23 0.28 -4.01 5.80
C ARG A 23 0.08 -4.04 7.31
N LEU A 24 1.10 -4.49 8.06
CA LEU A 24 1.05 -4.51 9.52
C LEU A 24 0.92 -3.10 10.11
N THR A 25 1.65 -2.13 9.53
CA THR A 25 1.58 -0.72 9.96
C THR A 25 0.18 -0.14 9.72
N ILE A 26 -0.39 -0.34 8.54
CA ILE A 26 -1.74 0.16 8.21
C ILE A 26 -2.79 -0.50 9.10
N ALA A 27 -2.70 -1.82 9.32
CA ALA A 27 -3.62 -2.52 10.22
C ALA A 27 -3.54 -2.01 11.67
N ALA A 28 -2.34 -1.73 12.18
CA ALA A 28 -2.16 -1.17 13.51
C ALA A 28 -2.73 0.25 13.63
N LEU A 29 -2.45 1.12 12.66
CA LEU A 29 -3.00 2.48 12.61
C LEU A 29 -4.53 2.45 12.52
N PHE A 30 -5.08 1.52 11.74
CA PHE A 30 -6.52 1.29 11.62
C PHE A 30 -7.15 0.86 12.95
N ALA A 31 -6.53 -0.09 13.66
CA ALA A 31 -6.98 -0.52 14.99
C ALA A 31 -6.94 0.62 16.02
N CYS A 32 -6.00 1.55 15.91
CA CYS A 32 -5.91 2.74 16.74
C CYS A 32 -6.80 3.91 16.26
N GLN A 33 -7.52 3.76 15.15
CA GLN A 33 -8.28 4.83 14.48
C GLN A 33 -7.43 6.08 14.19
N ASP A 34 -6.13 5.93 13.97
CA ASP A 34 -5.22 7.03 13.66
C ASP A 34 -5.35 7.44 12.19
N ARG A 35 -6.38 8.24 11.90
CA ARG A 35 -6.68 8.69 10.53
C ARG A 35 -5.52 9.47 9.91
N SER A 36 -4.84 10.31 10.69
CA SER A 36 -3.70 11.09 10.20
C SER A 36 -2.54 10.17 9.82
N GLY A 37 -2.23 9.18 10.65
CA GLY A 37 -1.22 8.18 10.36
C GLY A 37 -1.58 7.35 9.13
N ILE A 38 -2.85 6.96 8.98
CA ILE A 38 -3.35 6.19 7.83
C ILE A 38 -3.23 6.99 6.54
N SER A 39 -3.65 8.25 6.53
CA SER A 39 -3.56 9.13 5.37
C SER A 39 -2.11 9.26 4.89
N GLU A 40 -1.19 9.64 5.79
CA GLU A 40 0.23 9.80 5.44
C GLU A 40 0.84 8.49 4.92
N ARG A 41 0.49 7.38 5.55
CA ARG A 41 0.99 6.05 5.20
C ARG A 41 0.46 5.59 3.85
N ALA A 42 -0.83 5.79 3.59
CA ALA A 42 -1.48 5.44 2.34
C ALA A 42 -0.94 6.29 1.17
N HIS A 43 -0.76 7.59 1.37
CA HIS A 43 -0.14 8.48 0.38
C HIS A 43 1.26 8.00 -0.04
N LYS A 44 2.13 7.70 0.95
CA LYS A 44 3.48 7.17 0.70
C LYS A 44 3.44 5.84 -0.05
N LEU A 45 2.53 4.94 0.34
CA LEU A 45 2.37 3.64 -0.31
C LEU A 45 1.90 3.79 -1.77
N ALA A 46 0.97 4.70 -2.05
CA ALA A 46 0.47 4.96 -3.39
C ALA A 46 1.60 5.37 -4.36
N GLY A 47 2.47 6.29 -3.92
CA GLY A 47 3.62 6.74 -4.70
C GLY A 47 4.62 5.63 -4.98
N ILE A 48 4.93 4.81 -3.97
CA ILE A 48 5.87 3.70 -4.09
C ILE A 48 5.30 2.58 -4.98
N ALA A 49 4.05 2.18 -4.77
CA ALA A 49 3.39 1.13 -5.54
C ALA A 49 3.29 1.48 -7.03
N GLY A 50 3.05 2.76 -7.36
CA GLY A 50 3.00 3.24 -8.74
C GLY A 50 4.35 3.11 -9.45
N MET A 51 5.46 3.37 -8.75
CA MET A 51 6.80 3.19 -9.28
C MET A 51 7.14 1.72 -9.58
N PHE A 52 6.51 0.78 -8.88
CA PHE A 52 6.75 -0.66 -9.05
C PHE A 52 5.74 -1.38 -9.94
N GLY A 53 4.82 -0.63 -10.56
CA GLY A 53 3.85 -1.21 -11.50
C GLY A 53 2.67 -1.91 -10.84
N HIS A 54 2.30 -1.50 -9.62
CA HIS A 54 1.12 -2.00 -8.91
C HIS A 54 -0.02 -0.96 -8.87
N PRO A 55 -0.66 -0.63 -10.01
CA PRO A 55 -1.67 0.42 -10.08
C PRO A 55 -2.90 0.15 -9.20
N GLN A 56 -3.22 -1.12 -8.94
CA GLN A 56 -4.33 -1.51 -8.07
C GLN A 56 -4.09 -1.13 -6.61
N ILE A 57 -2.86 -1.27 -6.12
CA ILE A 57 -2.47 -0.80 -4.78
C ILE A 57 -2.49 0.71 -4.74
N THR A 58 -1.97 1.38 -5.78
CA THR A 58 -2.00 2.84 -5.87
C THR A 58 -3.44 3.36 -5.76
N ASP A 59 -4.39 2.79 -6.51
CA ASP A 59 -5.81 3.17 -6.42
C ASP A 59 -6.38 2.94 -5.01
N ALA A 60 -6.18 1.75 -4.44
CA ALA A 60 -6.68 1.43 -3.11
C ALA A 60 -6.09 2.33 -2.02
N ALA A 61 -4.80 2.63 -2.10
CA ALA A 61 -4.12 3.52 -1.17
C ALA A 61 -4.62 4.97 -1.26
N LEU A 62 -4.81 5.50 -2.47
CA LEU A 62 -5.39 6.85 -2.65
C LEU A 62 -6.84 6.92 -2.15
N ARG A 63 -7.61 5.85 -2.28
CA ARG A 63 -8.99 5.78 -1.74
C ARG A 63 -8.99 5.75 -0.23
N LEU A 64 -8.06 5.03 0.39
CA LEU A 64 -7.87 5.03 1.84
C LEU A 64 -7.40 6.39 2.35
N GLU A 65 -6.46 7.04 1.66
CA GLU A 65 -6.01 8.41 1.95
C GLU A 65 -7.19 9.38 1.94
N ALA A 66 -7.99 9.38 0.87
CA ALA A 66 -9.17 10.24 0.77
C ALA A 66 -10.22 9.96 1.86
N ALA A 67 -10.43 8.69 2.23
CA ALA A 67 -11.35 8.32 3.31
C ALA A 67 -10.83 8.72 4.70
N ALA A 68 -9.51 8.73 4.88
CA ALA A 68 -8.85 9.14 6.11
C ALA A 68 -8.84 10.66 6.30
N ASP A 69 -8.60 11.43 5.22
CA ASP A 69 -8.63 12.89 5.22
C ASP A 69 -10.06 13.47 5.31
N GLY A 70 -11.04 12.71 4.82
CA GLY A 70 -12.45 13.09 4.87
C GLY A 70 -13.22 12.48 6.04
N THR A 71 -14.54 12.42 5.87
CA THR A 71 -15.45 11.68 6.75
C THR A 71 -15.94 10.37 6.12
N GLY A 72 -15.22 9.87 5.12
CA GLY A 72 -15.57 8.65 4.39
C GLY A 72 -15.43 7.38 5.25
N ALA A 73 -16.08 6.31 4.80
CA ALA A 73 -15.90 4.98 5.38
C ALA A 73 -14.50 4.47 5.03
N MET A 74 -13.67 4.26 6.05
CA MET A 74 -12.30 3.79 5.88
C MET A 74 -12.22 2.27 5.83
N ASP A 75 -13.22 1.57 6.37
CA ASP A 75 -13.22 0.11 6.52
C ASP A 75 -13.04 -0.60 5.17
N GLU A 76 -13.92 -0.34 4.21
CA GLU A 76 -13.85 -0.98 2.89
C GLU A 76 -12.54 -0.66 2.13
N ALA A 77 -12.06 0.59 2.26
CA ALA A 77 -10.82 1.01 1.61
C ALA A 77 -9.58 0.39 2.26
N ALA A 78 -9.58 0.27 3.59
CA ALA A 78 -8.52 -0.37 4.34
C ALA A 78 -8.49 -1.88 4.07
N GLU A 79 -9.63 -2.56 4.15
CA GLU A 79 -9.76 -3.99 3.83
C GLU A 79 -9.23 -4.28 2.42
N ARG A 80 -9.67 -3.52 1.42
CA ARG A 80 -9.23 -3.73 0.04
C ARG A 80 -7.72 -3.54 -0.13
N LEU A 81 -7.14 -2.56 0.53
CA LEU A 81 -5.69 -2.31 0.48
C LEU A 81 -4.90 -3.42 1.18
N LEU A 82 -5.38 -3.89 2.34
CA LEU A 82 -4.74 -4.96 3.11
C LEU A 82 -4.77 -6.29 2.34
N ASP A 83 -5.87 -6.60 1.64
CA ASP A 83 -5.96 -7.77 0.76
C ASP A 83 -4.94 -7.70 -0.38
N LEU A 84 -4.86 -6.56 -1.09
CA LEU A 84 -3.89 -6.38 -2.18
C LEU A 84 -2.44 -6.54 -1.71
N LEU A 85 -2.13 -6.04 -0.51
CA LEU A 85 -0.80 -6.21 0.06
C LEU A 85 -0.52 -7.67 0.44
N ALA A 86 -1.52 -8.41 0.92
CA ALA A 86 -1.39 -9.83 1.24
C ALA A 86 -1.21 -10.70 -0.02
N GLU A 87 -1.83 -10.35 -1.14
CA GLU A 87 -1.62 -11.04 -2.43
C GLU A 87 -0.15 -10.97 -2.86
N ILE A 88 0.54 -9.86 -2.57
CA ILE A 88 1.95 -9.63 -2.96
C ILE A 88 2.95 -10.26 -1.97
N GLU A 89 2.54 -10.50 -0.73
CA GLU A 89 3.34 -11.29 0.22
C GLU A 89 3.49 -12.75 -0.24
N THR A 90 2.61 -13.23 -1.11
CA THR A 90 2.48 -14.64 -1.47
C THR A 90 3.08 -14.98 -2.85
N ASP A 91 3.46 -13.97 -3.64
CA ASP A 91 4.10 -14.09 -4.97
C ASP A 91 5.64 -14.09 -4.88
#